data_AF-A0A1F8Q8E2-F1
#
_entry.id   AF-A0A1F8Q8E2-F1
#
_cell.length_a   1.000
_cell.length_b   1.000
_cell.length_c   1.000
_cell.angle_alpha   90.00
_cell.angle_beta   90.00
_cell.angle_gamma   90.00
#
_symmetry.space_group_name_H-M   'P 1'
#
loop_
_entity.id
_entity.type
_entity.pdbx_description
1 polymer ?
#
loop_
_entity_poly.entity_id
_entity_poly.type
_entity_poly.pdbx_seq_one_letter_code
_entity_poly.pdbx_strand_id
1 'polypeptide(L)'
;MGALITDFTLIRGGSLQRANGGYLVLPAEDVIRNPFTWESLKRCLRDSEVAIEEPIKQHVFTTKSLRPQPIPLDVKVILIGRNDVYQFLLAYDEYFSELFKVKADFDT
;
A
#
# COMPACT_ATOMS: atom_id res chain seq x y z
N MET A 1 -36.75 -2.15 -1.50
CA MET A 1 -35.91 -1.06 -0.96
C MET A 1 -34.73 -1.70 -0.24
N GLY A 2 -33.61 -1.92 -0.94
CA GLY A 2 -32.42 -2.56 -0.35
C GLY A 2 -31.46 -1.48 0.14
N ALA A 3 -31.42 -1.25 1.45
CA ALA A 3 -30.37 -0.42 2.04
C ALA A 3 -29.06 -1.23 2.00
N LEU A 4 -28.06 -0.72 1.28
CA LEU A 4 -26.68 -1.16 1.43
C LEU A 4 -26.22 -0.76 2.84
N ILE A 5 -26.32 -1.70 3.77
CA ILE A 5 -25.74 -1.59 5.10
C ILE A 5 -24.26 -1.91 4.93
N THR A 6 -23.42 -0.88 4.86
CA THR A 6 -21.97 -1.00 4.98
C THR A 6 -21.63 -1.02 6.46
N ASP A 7 -21.24 -2.19 6.97
CA ASP A 7 -20.88 -2.40 8.36
C ASP A 7 -19.35 -2.45 8.50
N PHE A 8 -18.81 -1.87 9.58
CA PHE A 8 -17.36 -1.80 9.86
C PHE A 8 -16.71 -3.18 9.99
N THR A 9 -17.51 -4.23 10.19
CA THR A 9 -17.07 -5.64 10.19
C THR A 9 -16.65 -6.17 8.82
N LEU A 10 -16.90 -5.45 7.71
CA LEU A 10 -16.44 -5.80 6.36
C LEU A 10 -15.01 -5.34 6.05
N ILE A 11 -14.40 -4.54 6.93
CA ILE A 11 -13.00 -4.13 6.83
C ILE A 11 -12.12 -5.34 7.19
N ARG A 12 -11.63 -6.07 6.19
CA ARG A 12 -10.60 -7.09 6.41
C ARG A 12 -9.24 -6.41 6.47
N GLY A 13 -8.48 -6.69 7.53
CA GLY A 13 -7.11 -6.19 7.65
C GLY A 13 -6.25 -6.70 6.50
N GLY A 14 -5.80 -5.78 5.65
CA GLY A 14 -4.84 -6.07 4.59
C GLY A 14 -3.48 -6.47 5.16
N SER A 15 -2.59 -6.97 4.30
CA SER A 15 -1.24 -7.41 4.70
C SER A 15 -0.43 -6.31 5.42
N LEU A 16 -0.67 -5.04 5.08
CA LEU A 16 -0.10 -3.87 5.78
C LEU A 16 -0.52 -3.79 7.25
N GLN A 17 -1.82 -3.92 7.53
CA GLN A 17 -2.32 -3.83 8.91
C GLN A 17 -1.86 -5.02 9.76
N ARG A 18 -1.72 -6.20 9.15
CA ARG A 18 -1.17 -7.39 9.81
C ARG A 18 0.33 -7.29 10.10
N ALA A 19 1.07 -6.52 9.30
CA ALA A 19 2.50 -6.32 9.46
C ALA A 19 2.86 -5.13 10.38
N ASN A 20 1.85 -4.43 10.90
CA ASN A 20 2.03 -3.31 11.82
C ASN A 20 2.77 -3.78 13.10
N GLY A 21 3.83 -3.07 13.48
CA GLY A 21 4.81 -3.45 14.50
C GLY A 21 5.90 -4.42 14.03
N GLY A 22 6.05 -4.66 12.73
CA GLY A 22 6.95 -5.67 12.19
C GLY A 22 7.44 -5.40 10.77
N TYR A 23 7.48 -6.47 9.96
CA TYR A 23 8.06 -6.46 8.62
C TYR A 23 7.04 -6.95 7.59
N LEU A 24 7.02 -6.30 6.43
CA LEU A 24 6.24 -6.72 5.26
C LEU A 24 7.20 -7.00 4.11
N VAL A 25 7.34 -8.27 3.74
CA VAL A 25 8.19 -8.70 2.63
C VAL A 25 7.30 -8.94 1.41
N LEU A 26 7.64 -8.30 0.28
CA LEU A 26 6.84 -8.36 -0.95
C LEU A 26 7.73 -8.60 -2.18
N PRO A 27 7.29 -9.41 -3.16
CA PRO A 27 7.88 -9.45 -4.49
C PRO A 27 7.69 -8.09 -5.19
N ALA A 28 8.76 -7.46 -5.65
CA ALA A 28 8.71 -6.13 -6.26
C ALA A 28 7.87 -6.14 -7.55
N GLU A 29 8.02 -7.20 -8.35
CA GLU A 29 7.32 -7.44 -9.61
C GLU A 29 5.80 -7.43 -9.45
N ASP A 30 5.30 -8.05 -8.38
CA ASP A 30 3.86 -8.14 -8.10
C ASP A 30 3.28 -6.79 -7.68
N VAL A 31 4.06 -6.03 -6.90
CA VAL A 31 3.66 -4.71 -6.42
C VAL A 31 3.55 -3.72 -7.57
N ILE A 32 4.52 -3.71 -8.50
CA ILE A 32 4.54 -2.76 -9.63
C ILE A 32 3.58 -3.16 -10.75
N ARG A 33 3.20 -4.45 -10.85
CA ARG A 33 2.24 -4.93 -11.85
C ARG A 33 0.87 -4.27 -11.71
N ASN A 34 0.51 -3.84 -10.49
CA ASN A 34 -0.69 -3.08 -10.23
C ASN A 34 -0.33 -1.64 -9.81
N PRO A 35 -0.51 -0.63 -10.69
CA PRO A 35 -0.20 0.76 -10.40
C PRO A 35 -0.88 1.28 -9.13
N PHE A 36 -2.13 0.84 -8.86
CA PHE A 36 -2.85 1.25 -7.66
C PHE A 36 -2.19 0.73 -6.38
N THR A 37 -1.65 -0.49 -6.41
CA THR A 37 -0.96 -1.07 -5.25
C THR A 37 0.32 -0.31 -4.93
N TRP A 38 1.09 0.05 -5.95
CA TRP A 38 2.32 0.83 -5.77
C TRP A 38 2.04 2.23 -5.19
N GLU A 39 1.08 2.95 -5.76
CA GLU A 39 0.72 4.29 -5.28
C GLU A 39 0.14 4.26 -3.86
N SER A 40 -0.76 3.31 -3.55
CA SER A 40 -1.30 3.14 -2.20
C SER A 40 -0.20 2.78 -1.18
N LEU A 41 0.75 1.91 -1.55
CA LEU A 41 1.86 1.55 -0.67
C LEU A 41 2.75 2.76 -0.37
N LYS A 42 3.16 3.51 -1.39
CA LYS A 42 3.96 4.73 -1.21
C LYS A 42 3.25 5.72 -0.29
N ARG A 43 1.96 5.94 -0.51
CA ARG A 43 1.18 6.87 0.32
C ARG A 43 1.13 6.42 1.78
N CYS A 44 0.84 5.15 2.04
CA CYS A 44 0.80 4.63 3.41
C CYS A 44 2.16 4.78 4.12
N LEU A 45 3.27 4.57 3.40
CA LEU A 45 4.61 4.72 3.96
C LEU A 45 5.02 6.18 4.18
N ARG A 46 4.59 7.10 3.31
CA ARG A 46 4.85 8.54 3.47
C ARG A 46 4.07 9.12 4.65
N ASP A 47 2.78 8.78 4.73
CA ASP A 47 1.89 9.31 5.75
C ASP A 47 2.06 8.57 7.10
N SER A 48 2.75 7.42 7.11
CA SER A 48 2.86 6.52 8.27
C SER A 48 1.49 6.14 8.86
N GLU A 49 0.49 6.06 7.99
CA GLU A 49 -0.90 5.80 8.33
C GLU A 49 -1.56 4.98 7.23
N VAL A 50 -2.45 4.05 7.62
CA VAL A 50 -3.31 3.33 6.68
C VAL A 50 -4.71 3.94 6.74
N ALA A 51 -5.13 4.51 5.61
CA ALA A 51 -6.51 4.90 5.38
C ALA A 51 -7.21 3.81 4.57
N ILE A 52 -8.45 3.48 4.94
CA ILE A 52 -9.29 2.59 4.14
C ILE A 52 -9.85 3.41 2.99
N GLU A 53 -9.37 3.15 1.79
CA GLU A 53 -9.83 3.81 0.58
C GLU A 53 -10.84 2.93 -0.15
N GLU A 54 -11.97 3.50 -0.53
CA GLU A 54 -12.94 2.83 -1.40
C GLU A 54 -12.42 2.89 -2.85
N PRO A 55 -12.16 1.76 -3.52
CA PRO A 55 -11.52 1.73 -4.85
C PRO A 55 -12.40 2.28 -5.99
N ILE A 56 -13.59 2.81 -5.72
CA ILE A 56 -14.54 3.27 -6.74
C ILE A 56 -15.25 4.54 -6.27
N LYS A 57 -14.77 5.71 -6.72
CA LYS A 57 -15.59 6.93 -6.82
C LYS A 57 -15.62 7.42 -8.25
N GLN A 58 -16.08 6.55 -9.15
CA GLN A 58 -16.65 7.00 -10.40
C GLN A 58 -18.15 6.73 -10.36
N HIS A 59 -18.90 7.79 -10.03
CA HIS A 59 -20.29 7.98 -10.43
C HIS A 59 -21.37 7.05 -9.84
N VAL A 60 -21.51 6.94 -8.52
CA VAL A 60 -22.86 6.66 -7.97
C VAL A 60 -23.04 7.37 -6.63
N PHE A 61 -24.13 8.11 -6.52
CA PHE A 61 -24.70 8.60 -5.28
C PHE A 61 -24.94 7.42 -4.31
N THR A 62 -24.01 7.16 -3.39
CA THR A 62 -24.25 6.22 -2.28
C THR A 62 -23.83 6.86 -0.97
N THR A 63 -24.86 7.36 -0.26
CA THR A 63 -25.04 7.30 1.20
C THR A 63 -23.77 7.26 2.06
N LYS A 64 -23.43 8.40 2.68
CA LYS A 64 -22.58 8.58 3.87
C LYS A 64 -21.51 7.49 4.03
N SER A 65 -20.44 7.52 3.21
CA SER A 65 -19.26 6.70 3.48
C SER A 65 -18.67 7.13 4.82
N LEU A 66 -18.73 6.26 5.84
CA LEU A 66 -17.90 6.40 7.03
C LEU A 66 -16.46 6.60 6.54
N ARG A 67 -15.84 7.73 6.87
CA ARG A 67 -14.39 7.92 6.69
C ARG A 67 -13.76 7.40 7.98
N PRO A 68 -13.27 6.15 8.02
CA PRO A 68 -12.59 5.65 9.20
C PRO A 68 -11.37 6.53 9.47
N GLN A 69 -11.08 6.70 10.76
CA GLN A 69 -9.88 7.40 11.17
C GLN A 69 -8.65 6.63 10.65
N PRO A 70 -7.63 7.32 10.10
CA PRO A 70 -6.40 6.66 9.71
C PRO A 70 -5.79 5.89 10.88
N ILE A 71 -5.26 4.71 10.59
CA ILE A 71 -4.63 3.84 11.59
C ILE A 71 -3.11 4.09 11.52
N PRO A 72 -2.45 4.47 12.62
CA PRO A 72 -0.99 4.62 12.64
C PRO A 72 -0.30 3.34 12.16
N LEU A 73 0.67 3.49 11.27
CA LEU A 73 1.41 2.41 10.64
C LEU A 73 2.88 2.50 11.03
N ASP A 74 3.34 1.47 11.73
CA ASP A 74 4.74 1.21 12.05
C ASP A 74 5.14 -0.11 11.38
N VAL A 75 5.65 -0.06 10.15
CA VAL A 75 6.05 -1.26 9.41
C VAL A 75 7.33 -1.02 8.64
N LYS A 76 8.23 -2.00 8.64
CA LYS A 76 9.35 -2.00 7.69
C LYS A 76 9.01 -2.83 6.46
N VAL A 77 8.98 -2.20 5.30
CA VAL A 77 8.73 -2.88 4.02
C VAL A 77 10.05 -3.31 3.39
N ILE A 78 10.11 -4.56 2.95
CA ILE A 78 11.24 -5.15 2.23
C ILE A 78 10.73 -5.61 0.87
N LEU A 79 11.26 -5.02 -0.19
CA LEU A 79 10.99 -5.46 -1.56
C LEU A 79 12.08 -6.44 -1.98
N ILE A 80 11.67 -7.59 -2.50
CA ILE A 80 12.55 -8.61 -3.08
C ILE A 80 12.22 -8.68 -4.56
N GLY A 81 13.22 -8.50 -5.42
CA GLY A 81 13.03 -8.56 -6.85
C GLY A 81 14.34 -8.47 -7.60
N ARG A 82 14.25 -8.56 -8.91
CA ARG A 82 15.42 -8.49 -9.79
C ARG A 82 16.05 -7.08 -9.81
N ASN A 83 17.35 -7.02 -10.14
CA ASN A 83 18.07 -5.75 -10.23
C ASN A 83 17.50 -4.81 -11.30
N ASP A 84 17.01 -5.32 -12.44
CA ASP A 84 16.37 -4.48 -13.47
C ASP A 84 15.09 -3.81 -12.98
N VAL A 85 14.30 -4.48 -12.13
CA VAL A 85 13.13 -3.89 -11.47
C VAL A 85 13.54 -2.77 -10.51
N TYR A 86 14.59 -2.99 -9.74
CA TYR A 86 15.17 -1.96 -8.87
C TYR A 86 15.64 -0.73 -9.68
N GLN A 87 16.39 -0.94 -10.76
CA GLN A 87 16.84 0.16 -11.62
C GLN A 87 15.67 0.91 -12.25
N PHE A 88 14.63 0.20 -12.69
CA PHE A 88 13.42 0.81 -13.22
C PHE A 88 12.74 1.72 -12.18
N LEU A 89 12.55 1.23 -10.95
CA LEU A 89 11.94 2.02 -9.88
C LEU A 89 12.79 3.21 -9.48
N LEU A 90 14.11 3.04 -9.41
CA LEU A 90 15.05 4.11 -9.09
C LEU A 90 15.03 5.23 -10.15
N ALA A 91 14.85 4.89 -11.43
CA ALA A 91 14.83 5.86 -12.52
C ALA A 91 13.45 6.50 -12.74
N TYR A 92 12.37 5.75 -12.49
CA TYR A 92 11.01 6.18 -12.82
C TYR A 92 10.29 6.86 -11.65
N ASP A 93 10.63 6.51 -10.40
CA ASP A 93 9.94 7.02 -9.21
C ASP A 93 10.87 7.84 -8.32
N GLU A 94 10.66 9.16 -8.34
CA GLU A 94 11.46 10.12 -7.58
C GLU A 94 11.45 9.87 -6.06
N TYR A 95 10.36 9.31 -5.52
CA TYR A 95 10.21 9.04 -4.09
C TYR A 95 10.75 7.68 -3.67
N PHE A 96 11.12 6.82 -4.62
CA PHE A 96 11.59 5.47 -4.33
C PHE A 96 12.83 5.50 -3.43
N SER A 97 13.80 6.36 -3.75
CA SER A 97 15.04 6.50 -2.97
C SER A 97 14.82 7.05 -1.55
N GLU A 98 13.78 7.87 -1.35
CA GLU A 98 13.41 8.40 -0.04
C GLU A 98 12.75 7.34 0.84
N LEU A 99 11.91 6.48 0.24
CA LEU A 99 11.19 5.42 0.92
C LEU A 99 12.05 4.17 1.16
N PHE A 100 12.87 3.78 0.19
CA PHE A 100 13.70 2.57 0.20
C PHE A 100 15.18 2.93 0.23
N LYS A 101 15.63 3.44 1.38
CA LYS A 101 17.00 3.98 1.57
C LYS A 101 18.11 2.91 1.58
N VAL A 102 17.76 1.66 1.85
CA VAL A 102 18.73 0.56 2.01
C VAL A 102 18.58 -0.39 0.84
N LYS A 103 19.67 -0.53 0.06
CA LYS A 103 19.81 -1.56 -0.96
C LYS A 103 20.62 -2.72 -0.37
N ALA A 104 20.13 -3.94 -0.51
CA ALA A 104 20.86 -5.16 -0.20
C ALA A 104 21.00 -5.96 -1.50
N ASP A 105 22.22 -5.96 -2.06
CA ASP A 105 22.54 -6.80 -3.21
C ASP A 105 23.01 -8.17 -2.73
N PHE A 106 22.49 -9.21 -3.38
CA PHE A 106 22.94 -10.58 -3.18
C PHE A 106 23.79 -10.98 -4.39
N ASP A 107 25.11 -11.06 -4.20
CA ASP A 107 26.00 -11.71 -5.16
C ASP A 107 25.81 -13.23 -5.05
N THR A 108 25.35 -13.86 -6.11
CA THR A 108 25.44 -15.31 -6.32
C THR A 108 25.83 -15.58 -7.76
#